data_AF-A0A7C2J5U9-F1
#
_entry.id   AF-A0A7C2J5U9-F1
#
_cell.length_a   1.000
_cell.length_b   1.000
_cell.length_c   1.000
_cell.angle_alpha   90.00
_cell.angle_beta   90.00
_cell.angle_gamma   90.00
#
_symmetry.space_group_name_H-M   'P 1'
#
loop_
_entity.id
_entity.type
_entity.pdbx_description
1 polymer ?
#
loop_
_entity_poly.entity_id
_entity_poly.type
_entity_poly.pdbx_seq_one_letter_code
_entity_poly.pdbx_strand_id
1 'polypeptide(L)' 'MRECSYRRELDLETLVCTRGRDFPLTSLETRLRCPRCGSRRVAVMFSVPSEPNRAVGDRRGTSVP' A
#
# COMPACT_ATOMS: atom_id res chain seq x y z
N MET A 1 5.31 27.53 -6.53
CA MET A 1 4.24 26.63 -6.02
C MET A 1 4.66 26.22 -4.62
N ARG A 2 3.85 26.47 -3.58
CA ARG A 2 4.19 26.06 -2.20
C ARG A 2 4.09 24.54 -2.09
N GLU A 3 5.11 23.92 -1.52
CA GLU A 3 5.09 22.49 -1.19
C GLU A 3 3.95 22.19 -0.21
N CYS A 4 3.11 21.22 -0.56
CA CYS A 4 1.99 20.79 0.27
C CYS A 4 2.39 19.52 1.02
N SER A 5 2.51 19.61 2.34
CA SER A 5 2.89 18.50 3.22
C SER A 5 1.72 17.61 3.64
N TYR A 6 0.59 17.66 2.92
CA TYR A 6 -0.57 16.83 3.24
C TYR A 6 -0.23 15.35 3.02
N ARG A 7 -0.34 14.56 4.10
CA ARG A 7 -0.20 13.10 4.10
C ARG A 7 -1.42 12.48 4.77
N ARG A 8 -1.91 11.38 4.21
CA ARG A 8 -3.02 10.61 4.78
C ARG A 8 -2.85 9.14 4.44
N GLU A 9 -3.12 8.28 5.41
CA GLU A 9 -3.22 6.85 5.18
C GLU A 9 -4.62 6.51 4.67
N LEU A 10 -4.65 5.64 3.67
CA LEU A 10 -5.87 5.14 3.07
C LEU A 10 -5.80 3.63 3.05
N ASP A 11 -6.89 2.99 3.48
CA ASP A 11 -7.01 1.55 3.39
C ASP A 11 -7.25 1.09 1.95
N LEU A 12 -6.76 -0.10 1.61
CA LEU A 12 -6.93 -0.72 0.29
C LEU A 12 -8.41 -0.95 -0.04
N GLU A 13 -9.25 -1.32 0.92
CA GLU A 13 -10.70 -1.46 0.78
C GLU A 13 -11.34 -0.14 0.33
N THR A 14 -10.94 0.99 0.95
CA THR A 14 -11.45 2.30 0.56
C THR A 14 -11.07 2.65 -0.88
N LEU A 15 -9.85 2.30 -1.30
CA LEU A 15 -9.41 2.49 -2.69
C LEU A 15 -10.24 1.62 -3.65
N VAL A 16 -10.43 0.35 -3.34
CA VAL A 16 -11.21 -0.59 -4.16
C VAL A 16 -12.67 -0.16 -4.27
N CYS A 17 -13.31 0.25 -3.17
CA CYS A 17 -14.69 0.72 -3.16
C CYS A 17 -14.92 1.95 -4.05
N THR A 18 -13.93 2.83 -4.19
CA THR A 18 -14.07 4.07 -4.98
C THR A 18 -13.53 3.97 -6.40
N ARG A 19 -12.62 3.03 -6.69
CA ARG A 19 -11.98 2.88 -8.01
C ARG A 19 -12.40 1.63 -8.77
N GLY A 20 -12.98 0.66 -8.08
CA GLY A 20 -13.30 -0.66 -8.63
C GLY A 20 -12.19 -1.67 -8.36
N ARG A 21 -12.57 -2.95 -8.29
CA ARG A 21 -11.68 -4.06 -7.96
C ARG A 21 -10.62 -4.34 -9.03
N ASP A 22 -10.94 -4.12 -10.29
CA ASP A 22 -10.04 -4.33 -11.42
C ASP A 22 -9.13 -3.12 -11.70
N PHE A 23 -9.17 -2.10 -10.84
CA PHE A 23 -8.34 -0.92 -11.03
C PHE A 23 -6.87 -1.22 -10.66
N PRO A 24 -5.90 -1.00 -11.57
CA PRO A 24 -4.51 -1.29 -11.30
C PRO A 24 -3.90 -0.31 -10.29
N LEU A 25 -3.33 -0.84 -9.20
CA LEU A 25 -2.71 -0.04 -8.13
C LEU A 25 -1.57 0.87 -8.63
N THR A 26 -0.82 0.42 -9.64
CA THR A 26 0.24 1.20 -10.29
C THR A 26 -0.29 2.46 -10.96
N SER A 27 -1.58 2.52 -11.31
CA SER A 27 -2.19 3.71 -11.91
C SER A 27 -2.70 4.72 -10.90
N LEU A 28 -2.60 4.45 -9.59
CA LEU A 28 -3.13 5.34 -8.53
C LEU A 28 -2.47 6.72 -8.55
N GLU A 29 -1.16 6.80 -8.79
CA GLU A 29 -0.43 8.07 -8.82
C GLU A 29 -1.01 9.06 -9.85
N THR A 30 -1.47 8.56 -11.00
CA THR A 30 -2.03 9.40 -12.06
C THR A 30 -3.45 9.86 -11.78
N ARG A 31 -4.17 9.16 -10.89
CA ARG A 31 -5.61 9.35 -10.64
C ARG A 31 -5.91 10.04 -9.31
N LEU A 32 -4.91 10.22 -8.44
CA LEU A 32 -5.06 10.90 -7.16
C LEU A 32 -4.78 12.40 -7.30
N ARG A 33 -5.44 13.18 -6.44
CA ARG A 33 -5.30 14.64 -6.35
C ARG A 33 -5.27 15.00 -4.88
N CYS A 34 -4.37 15.90 -4.48
CA CYS A 34 -4.33 16.38 -3.11
C CYS A 34 -5.65 17.12 -2.79
N PRO A 35 -6.41 16.70 -1.76
CA PRO A 35 -7.69 17.34 -1.43
C PRO A 35 -7.53 18.75 -0.85
N ARG A 36 -6.32 19.11 -0.38
CA ARG A 36 -6.03 20.43 0.21
C ARG A 36 -5.64 21.49 -0.81
N CYS A 37 -4.78 21.14 -1.78
CA CYS A 37 -4.22 22.12 -2.73
C CYS A 37 -4.54 21.81 -4.19
N GLY A 38 -5.15 20.65 -4.48
CA GLY A 38 -5.51 20.26 -5.82
C GLY A 38 -4.36 19.81 -6.73
N SER A 39 -3.13 19.70 -6.21
CA SER A 39 -1.99 19.20 -6.99
C SER A 39 -2.15 17.72 -7.36
N ARG A 40 -1.66 17.34 -8.55
CA ARG A 40 -1.52 15.95 -9.02
C ARG A 40 -0.12 15.38 -8.78
N ARG A 41 0.82 16.20 -8.31
CA ARG A 41 2.15 15.76 -7.89
C ARG A 41 2.04 15.14 -6.50
N VAL A 42 1.57 13.89 -6.45
CA VAL A 42 1.39 13.11 -5.21
C VAL A 42 2.23 11.84 -5.27
N ALA A 43 2.76 11.41 -4.14
CA ALA A 43 3.45 10.13 -3.99
C ALA A 43 2.55 9.13 -3.26
N VAL A 44 2.54 7.88 -3.72
CA VAL A 44 1.79 6.78 -3.11
C VAL A 44 2.77 5.76 -2.57
N MET A 45 2.57 5.33 -1.33
CA MET A 45 3.35 4.28 -0.68
C MET A 45 2.40 3.17 -0.24
N PHE A 46 2.77 1.93 -0.54
CA PHE A 46 2.02 0.76 -0.10
C PHE A 46 2.79 0.08 1.02
N SER A 47 2.11 -0.12 2.15
CA SER A 47 2.65 -0.86 3.28
C SER A 47 1.86 -2.15 3.41
N VAL A 48 2.53 -3.30 3.29
CA VAL A 48 1.93 -4.57 3.71
C VAL A 48 2.05 -4.65 5.23
N PRO A 49 0.97 -4.96 5.97
CA PRO A 49 1.10 -5.22 7.39
C PRO A 49 2.02 -6.43 7.56
N SER A 50 3.12 -6.26 8.29
CA SER A 50 4.01 -7.37 8.60
C SER A 50 3.20 -8.47 9.28
N GLU A 51 3.23 -9.69 8.73
CA GLU A 51 2.64 -10.83 9.42
C GLU A 51 3.27 -10.94 10.82
N PRO A 52 2.49 -11.18 11.89
CA PRO A 52 3.10 -11.51 13.17
C PRO A 52 3.92 -12.77 12.93
N ASN A 53 5.25 -12.63 13.07
CA ASN A 53 6.28 -13.65 12.88
C ASN A 53 5.74 -15.06 13.16
N ARG A 54 5.21 -15.73 12.13
CA ARG A 54 5.04 -17.18 12.17
C ARG A 54 6.45 -17.70 12.02
N ALA A 55 7.11 -17.87 13.17
CA ALA A 55 8.38 -18.55 13.27
C ALA A 55 8.32 -19.76 12.34
N VAL A 56 9.02 -19.64 11.22
CA VAL A 56 9.21 -20.71 10.28
C VAL A 56 9.98 -21.77 11.06
N GLY A 57 9.24 -22.74 11.60
CA GLY A 57 9.77 -24.00 12.09
C GLY A 57 10.39 -24.70 10.90
N ASP A 58 11.65 -24.38 10.66
CA ASP A 58 12.57 -25.05 9.77
C ASP A 58 12.44 -26.56 9.95
N ARG A 59 11.85 -27.23 8.96
CA ARG A 59 11.87 -28.68 8.82
C ARG A 59 13.30 -29.12 8.52
N ARG A 60 14.14 -29.15 9.55
CA ARG A 60 15.45 -29.80 9.48
C ARG A 60 15.23 -31.31 9.50
N GLY A 61 15.18 -31.90 8.31
CA GLY A 61 15.36 -33.32 8.14
C GLY A 61 16.83 -33.69 8.37
N THR A 62 17.12 -34.41 9.46
CA THR A 62 18.13 -35.48 9.64
C THR A 62 17.96 -35.94 11.10
N SER A 63 17.91 -37.21 11.48
CA SER A 63 18.69 -38.37 11.06
C SER A 63 18.08 -39.69 11.60
N VAL A 64 18.17 -40.75 10.79
CA VAL A 64 18.29 -42.20 11.18
C VAL A 64 19.26 -42.33 12.38
N PRO A 65 19.09 -43.23 13.39
CA PRO A 65 18.69 -44.66 13.33
C PRO A 65 17.34 -45.05 13.93
#